data_AF-A0A9Q0L8A3-F1
#
_entry.id   AF-A0A9Q0L8A3-F1
#
_cell.length_a   1.000
_cell.length_b   1.000
_cell.length_c   1.000
_cell.angle_alpha   90.00
_cell.angle_beta   90.00
_cell.angle_gamma   90.00
#
_symmetry.space_group_name_H-M   'P 1'
#
loop_
_entity.id
_entity.type
_entity.pdbx_description
1 polymer ?
#
loop_
_entity_poly.entity_id
_entity_poly.type
_entity_poly.pdbx_seq_one_letter_code
_entity_poly.pdbx_strand_id
1 'polypeptide(L)'
;MNYLSSIPLKIEDWQYMNEGNGNIVLEYCGLFHEDLNGTVLRLKKQKITNKIIKTEKENESLIEKELTNYKFYSNVLSPLFNNKFIYPGLLLAMNENFLTQIEKKISKQRPKFRRETTQINLKTNYNIVQPNHSIFPKISEENYKSCLSIELKPKCGFIPNSPFIDKNNQFKKQFSRYFLHQRLKKKKGEIEEISLYDPIDLFSNDKNQIFHAMDCLLNNPQNNLKIFLDSQLIFGGIRSQEQEGDEKTELRKLLMDQNHLQTQLKNIFNKEKQNIQSLKEIITQIILKTKVLDNILNLQKLDNLDIEGIYQIYQNLNNSKIEIPSWKKICDNQPFLESILQNIKKPKIENEENLLKFKLEDLSKEESIMKIIEFLISSSVKDCSVMITIQEVEKKDKIEENSIIKDENSGKFFQFKIAIIDLDPRSAEKIITAVEETKEQGKKQKLDRQARKERFEKRKQMHQEKNPKILEQNPPDPRNPTNPRRPHPNPQNPDLSRIPEDKLREIQAELQERMKHEKFNPQRRRKEKNDL
;
A
#
# COMPACT_ATOMS: atom_id res chain seq x y z
N MET A 1 -6.18 30.16 -9.56
CA MET A 1 -4.80 30.16 -9.01
C MET A 1 -4.43 31.44 -8.23
N ASN A 2 -5.19 32.55 -8.29
CA ASN A 2 -4.70 33.85 -7.79
C ASN A 2 -5.05 34.24 -6.34
N TYR A 3 -6.01 33.60 -5.66
CA TYR A 3 -6.45 34.08 -4.33
C TYR A 3 -5.59 33.56 -3.16
N LEU A 4 -5.04 32.35 -3.28
CA LEU A 4 -4.29 31.70 -2.20
C LEU A 4 -2.80 32.10 -2.19
N SER A 5 -2.26 32.62 -3.30
CA SER A 5 -0.90 33.18 -3.37
C SER A 5 -0.74 34.51 -2.61
N SER A 6 -1.85 35.14 -2.20
CA SER A 6 -1.87 36.38 -1.43
C SER A 6 -2.32 36.20 0.02
N ILE A 7 -2.60 34.97 0.48
CA ILE A 7 -2.96 34.74 1.88
C ILE A 7 -1.71 34.91 2.75
N PRO A 8 -1.70 35.88 3.68
CA PRO A 8 -0.59 36.04 4.60
C PRO A 8 -0.56 34.85 5.57
N LEU A 9 0.35 33.91 5.33
CA LEU A 9 0.51 32.74 6.20
C LEU A 9 1.10 33.17 7.54
N LYS A 10 0.36 32.93 8.61
CA LYS A 10 0.79 33.12 10.00
C LYS A 10 1.44 31.86 10.54
N ILE A 11 2.51 31.98 11.30
CA ILE A 11 3.29 30.84 11.80
C ILE A 11 2.52 30.10 12.90
N GLU A 12 1.81 30.85 13.74
CA GLU A 12 0.95 30.38 14.81
C GLU A 12 -0.13 29.41 14.32
N ASP A 13 -0.65 29.63 13.11
CA ASP A 13 -1.74 28.86 12.51
C ASP A 13 -1.34 27.43 12.08
N TRP A 14 -0.04 27.08 12.07
CA TRP A 14 0.42 25.76 11.60
C TRP A 14 1.01 24.91 12.71
N GLN A 15 0.45 23.71 12.95
CA GLN A 15 0.93 22.77 13.97
C GLN A 15 1.59 21.55 13.34
N TYR A 16 2.66 21.03 13.96
CA TYR A 16 3.27 19.79 13.52
C TYR A 16 2.29 18.63 13.60
N MET A 17 2.11 17.92 12.50
CA MET A 17 1.24 16.75 12.40
C MET A 17 2.07 15.47 12.33
N ASN A 18 2.91 15.34 11.29
CA ASN A 18 3.82 14.20 11.12
C ASN A 18 4.95 14.51 10.12
N GLU A 19 5.85 13.54 9.91
CA GLU A 19 6.83 13.62 8.83
C GLU A 19 7.20 12.26 8.23
N GLY A 20 7.40 12.25 6.91
CA GLY A 20 7.88 11.10 6.14
C GLY A 20 9.36 11.20 5.81
N ASN A 21 9.81 10.47 4.79
CA ASN A 21 11.21 10.59 4.34
C ASN A 21 11.49 11.90 3.60
N GLY A 22 10.54 12.36 2.77
CA GLY A 22 10.72 13.53 1.92
C GLY A 22 10.09 14.82 2.43
N ASN A 23 9.10 14.75 3.32
CA ASN A 23 8.26 15.89 3.70
C ASN A 23 7.99 15.93 5.20
N ILE A 24 7.82 17.14 5.73
CA ILE A 24 7.14 17.45 6.99
C ILE A 24 5.72 17.90 6.63
N VAL A 25 4.74 17.50 7.44
CA VAL A 25 3.34 17.88 7.28
C VAL A 25 2.90 18.68 8.50
N LEU A 26 2.33 19.84 8.25
CA LEU A 26 1.76 20.72 9.26
C LEU A 26 0.26 20.82 9.03
N GLU A 27 -0.54 20.76 10.08
CA GLU A 27 -1.98 20.97 10.02
C GLU A 27 -2.30 22.46 10.19
N TYR A 28 -3.29 22.95 9.45
CA TYR A 28 -3.84 24.30 9.67
C TYR A 28 -4.78 24.30 10.87
N CYS A 29 -4.53 25.19 11.82
CA CYS A 29 -5.29 25.38 13.05
C CYS A 29 -5.68 26.85 13.27
N GLY A 30 -5.56 27.70 12.24
CA GLY A 30 -5.93 29.11 12.33
C GLY A 30 -7.45 29.32 12.26
N LEU A 31 -7.90 30.48 12.73
CA LEU A 31 -9.33 30.83 12.83
C LEU A 31 -9.82 31.73 11.69
N PHE A 32 -8.92 32.38 10.97
CA PHE A 32 -9.27 33.51 10.07
C PHE A 32 -9.30 33.15 8.58
N HIS A 33 -8.80 31.98 8.19
CA HIS A 33 -8.84 31.50 6.81
C HIS A 33 -9.66 30.21 6.73
N GLU A 34 -10.98 30.35 6.63
CA GLU A 34 -11.90 29.22 6.50
C GLU A 34 -11.54 28.31 5.29
N ASP A 35 -11.00 28.90 4.22
CA ASP A 35 -10.52 28.16 3.03
C ASP A 35 -9.35 27.19 3.34
N LEU A 36 -8.64 27.39 4.45
CA LEU A 36 -7.55 26.53 4.91
C LEU A 36 -8.01 25.50 5.95
N ASN A 37 -9.27 25.56 6.40
CA ASN A 37 -9.80 24.60 7.38
C ASN A 37 -9.75 23.17 6.84
N GLY A 38 -9.19 22.26 7.64
CA GLY A 38 -8.99 20.87 7.22
C GLY A 38 -7.97 20.71 6.11
N THR A 39 -7.02 21.64 5.97
CA THR A 39 -5.86 21.50 5.07
C THR A 39 -4.56 21.21 5.83
N VAL A 40 -3.58 20.71 5.10
CA VAL A 40 -2.21 20.50 5.57
C VAL A 40 -1.22 21.19 4.64
N LEU A 41 -0.15 21.71 5.22
CA LEU A 41 1.01 22.24 4.53
C LEU A 41 2.13 21.20 4.51
N ARG A 42 2.59 20.86 3.30
CA ARG A 42 3.70 19.93 3.08
C ARG A 42 4.97 20.70 2.76
N LEU A 43 5.95 20.60 3.67
CA LEU A 43 7.26 21.22 3.55
C LEU A 43 8.31 20.18 3.20
N LYS A 44 9.14 20.46 2.21
CA LYS A 44 10.19 19.53 1.78
C LYS A 44 11.33 19.48 2.78
N LYS A 45 11.89 18.28 2.93
CA LYS A 45 13.08 18.05 3.75
C LYS A 45 14.34 18.00 2.92
N GLN A 46 15.44 18.37 3.55
CA GLN A 46 16.79 18.11 3.07
C GLN A 46 17.61 17.41 4.16
N LYS A 47 18.57 16.59 3.76
CA LYS A 47 19.52 16.00 4.71
C LYS A 47 20.41 17.09 5.30
N ILE A 48 20.72 16.99 6.59
CA ILE A 48 21.72 17.83 7.22
C ILE A 48 23.08 17.33 6.74
N THR A 49 23.75 18.10 5.89
CA THR A 49 25.10 17.80 5.40
C THR A 49 26.05 18.89 5.87
N ASN A 50 27.14 18.51 6.55
CA ASN A 50 28.24 19.42 6.92
C ASN A 50 29.10 19.85 5.72
N LYS A 51 28.71 19.48 4.48
CA LYS A 51 29.42 19.87 3.25
C LYS A 51 28.86 21.19 2.71
N ILE A 52 29.82 22.07 2.43
CA ILE A 52 29.77 23.47 2.02
C ILE A 52 28.81 23.72 0.84
N ILE A 53 28.12 24.86 0.93
CA ILE A 53 27.47 25.69 -0.12
C ILE A 53 27.19 24.96 -1.45
N LYS A 54 25.94 24.55 -1.63
CA LYS A 54 25.41 24.20 -2.96
C LYS A 54 25.41 25.44 -3.85
N THR A 55 25.92 25.31 -5.08
CA THR A 55 26.00 26.40 -6.07
C THR A 55 24.61 26.92 -6.46
N GLU A 56 24.50 28.12 -7.01
CA GLU A 56 23.21 28.70 -7.47
C GLU A 56 22.47 27.77 -8.46
N LYS A 57 23.21 27.16 -9.39
CA LYS A 57 22.69 26.17 -10.36
C LYS A 57 22.06 24.94 -9.70
N GLU A 58 22.62 24.47 -8.59
CA GLU A 58 22.05 23.35 -7.83
C GLU A 58 20.79 23.74 -7.06
N ASN A 59 20.65 25.02 -6.69
CA ASN A 59 19.46 25.54 -6.00
C ASN A 59 18.31 25.78 -7.00
N GLU A 60 18.58 26.33 -8.18
CA GLU A 60 17.61 26.44 -9.28
C GLU A 60 17.05 25.06 -9.66
N SER A 61 17.92 24.05 -9.79
CA SER A 61 17.55 22.66 -10.06
C SER A 61 16.57 22.07 -9.03
N LEU A 62 16.68 22.44 -7.74
CA LEU A 62 15.78 22.00 -6.69
C LEU A 62 14.39 22.66 -6.76
N ILE A 63 14.35 23.97 -7.04
CA ILE A 63 13.09 24.71 -7.23
C ILE A 63 12.33 24.15 -8.44
N GLU A 64 13.05 23.94 -9.55
CA GLU A 64 12.50 23.35 -10.77
C GLU A 64 11.94 21.95 -10.55
N LYS A 65 12.56 21.15 -9.67
CA LYS A 65 12.10 19.80 -9.37
C LYS A 65 10.72 19.78 -8.72
N GLU A 66 10.44 20.67 -7.77
CA GLU A 66 9.14 20.70 -7.10
C GLU A 66 8.03 21.22 -8.01
N LEU A 67 8.32 22.23 -8.82
CA LEU A 67 7.40 22.66 -9.87
C LEU A 67 7.14 21.54 -10.89
N THR A 68 8.18 20.77 -11.25
CA THR A 68 8.05 19.62 -12.14
C THR A 68 7.19 18.52 -11.52
N ASN A 69 7.38 18.22 -10.22
CA ASN A 69 6.52 17.28 -9.51
C ASN A 69 5.07 17.77 -9.52
N TYR A 70 4.82 19.03 -9.16
CA TYR A 70 3.48 19.61 -9.18
C TYR A 70 2.83 19.49 -10.57
N LYS A 71 3.54 19.90 -11.63
CA LYS A 71 3.09 19.77 -13.03
C LYS A 71 2.82 18.31 -13.42
N PHE A 72 3.63 17.36 -12.97
CA PHE A 72 3.39 15.95 -13.20
C PHE A 72 2.08 15.48 -12.55
N TYR A 73 1.83 15.86 -11.29
CA TYR A 73 0.56 15.54 -10.62
C TYR A 73 -0.64 16.20 -11.31
N SER A 74 -0.55 17.51 -11.60
CA SER A 74 -1.67 18.29 -12.13
C SER A 74 -1.96 18.05 -13.61
N ASN A 75 -0.92 17.86 -14.43
CA ASN A 75 -1.05 17.84 -15.89
C ASN A 75 -0.89 16.43 -16.48
N VAL A 76 -0.32 15.47 -15.73
CA VAL A 76 -0.17 14.08 -16.19
C VAL A 76 -1.13 13.17 -15.42
N LEU A 77 -0.96 13.05 -14.10
CA LEU A 77 -1.70 12.05 -13.34
C LEU A 77 -3.17 12.42 -13.13
N SER A 78 -3.48 13.66 -12.73
CA SER A 78 -4.87 14.07 -12.53
C SER A 78 -5.73 13.83 -13.79
N PRO A 79 -5.30 14.21 -15.01
CA PRO A 79 -6.05 13.92 -16.24
C PRO A 79 -6.17 12.42 -16.57
N LEU A 80 -5.18 11.60 -16.19
CA LEU A 80 -5.23 10.14 -16.37
C LEU A 80 -6.18 9.44 -15.40
N PHE A 81 -6.40 10.03 -14.22
CA PHE A 81 -7.41 9.60 -13.25
C PHE A 81 -8.76 10.34 -13.42
N ASN A 82 -8.99 10.99 -14.56
CA ASN A 82 -10.20 11.77 -14.85
C ASN A 82 -10.52 12.84 -13.79
N ASN A 83 -9.48 13.43 -13.21
CA ASN A 83 -9.54 14.40 -12.12
C ASN A 83 -10.31 13.89 -10.87
N LYS A 84 -10.34 12.56 -10.68
CA LYS A 84 -10.91 11.93 -9.48
C LYS A 84 -9.79 11.45 -8.57
N PHE A 85 -10.04 11.53 -7.26
CA PHE A 85 -9.18 11.01 -6.18
C PHE A 85 -7.77 11.62 -6.06
N ILE A 86 -7.26 12.33 -7.07
CA ILE A 86 -5.98 13.02 -7.00
C ILE A 86 -6.25 14.50 -6.73
N TYR A 87 -5.58 15.02 -5.70
CA TYR A 87 -5.54 16.44 -5.42
C TYR A 87 -4.09 16.92 -5.44
N PRO A 88 -3.64 17.59 -6.53
CA PRO A 88 -2.26 18.08 -6.65
C PRO A 88 -1.85 19.09 -5.57
N GLY A 89 -2.83 19.66 -4.86
CA GLY A 89 -2.60 20.74 -3.92
C GLY A 89 -2.60 22.10 -4.59
N LEU A 90 -2.28 23.11 -3.79
CA LEU A 90 -2.05 24.47 -4.18
C LEU A 90 -0.57 24.76 -3.95
N LEU A 91 0.09 25.19 -5.02
CA LEU A 91 1.49 25.59 -4.97
C LEU A 91 1.58 26.98 -4.34
N LEU A 92 2.18 27.07 -3.14
CA LEU A 92 2.36 28.32 -2.41
C LEU A 92 3.82 28.74 -2.41
N ALA A 93 4.04 30.02 -2.76
CA ALA A 93 5.33 30.64 -2.62
C ALA A 93 5.57 31.01 -1.14
N MET A 94 6.69 30.56 -0.56
CA MET A 94 7.05 30.86 0.83
C MET A 94 8.46 31.43 0.89
N ASN A 95 8.67 32.43 1.74
CA ASN A 95 9.98 33.01 1.95
C ASN A 95 10.79 32.22 3.01
N GLU A 96 12.10 32.35 2.96
CA GLU A 96 13.04 31.69 3.87
C GLU A 96 12.79 32.03 5.35
N ASN A 97 12.36 33.27 5.63
CA ASN A 97 12.06 33.72 6.99
C ASN A 97 10.91 32.89 7.61
N PHE A 98 9.81 32.70 6.89
CA PHE A 98 8.68 31.88 7.32
C PHE A 98 9.12 30.44 7.60
N LEU A 99 9.84 29.82 6.65
CA LEU A 99 10.33 28.44 6.79
C LEU A 99 11.28 28.28 7.99
N THR A 100 12.15 29.26 8.23
CA THR A 100 13.09 29.27 9.36
C THR A 100 12.36 29.34 10.69
N GLN A 101 11.32 30.17 10.79
CA GLN A 101 10.53 30.30 12.01
C GLN A 101 9.70 29.03 12.28
N ILE A 102 9.15 28.42 11.22
CA ILE A 102 8.46 27.13 11.32
C ILE A 102 9.41 26.03 11.81
N GLU A 103 10.62 25.88 11.23
CA GLU A 103 11.60 24.89 11.68
C GLU A 103 11.89 25.04 13.18
N LYS A 104 12.07 26.28 13.66
CA LYS A 104 12.26 26.57 15.09
C LYS A 104 11.04 26.17 15.92
N LYS A 105 9.82 26.53 15.49
CA LYS A 105 8.56 26.22 16.19
C LYS A 105 8.40 24.71 16.39
N ILE A 106 8.59 23.92 15.34
CA ILE A 106 8.28 22.49 15.36
C ILE A 106 9.44 21.62 15.86
N SER A 107 10.66 22.16 16.01
CA SER A 107 11.87 21.37 16.32
C SER A 107 11.69 20.47 17.55
N LYS A 108 11.00 20.92 18.60
CA LYS A 108 10.78 20.06 19.79
C LYS A 108 9.72 18.96 19.58
N GLN A 109 8.81 19.14 18.62
CA GLN A 109 7.72 18.21 18.29
C GLN A 109 8.19 17.08 17.35
N ARG A 110 9.26 17.31 16.58
CA ARG A 110 9.84 16.33 15.66
C ARG A 110 10.55 15.18 16.39
N PRO A 111 10.47 13.93 15.91
CA PRO A 111 11.22 12.79 16.45
C PRO A 111 12.74 13.03 16.46
N LYS A 112 13.42 12.69 17.57
CA LYS A 112 14.85 12.98 17.77
C LYS A 112 15.74 12.61 16.57
N PHE A 113 15.63 11.37 16.08
CA PHE A 113 16.42 10.90 14.94
C PHE A 113 16.18 11.69 13.64
N ARG A 114 14.95 12.20 13.43
CA ARG A 114 14.62 13.01 12.25
C ARG A 114 15.25 14.39 12.31
N ARG A 115 15.31 14.99 13.51
CA ARG A 115 15.96 16.28 13.77
C ARG A 115 17.46 16.21 13.50
N GLU A 116 18.08 15.09 13.83
CA GLU A 116 19.52 14.88 13.65
C GLU A 116 19.89 14.58 12.19
N THR A 117 18.95 14.07 11.38
CA THR A 117 19.24 13.64 10.00
C THR A 117 18.71 14.59 8.93
N THR A 118 17.67 15.38 9.23
CA THR A 118 16.95 16.18 8.23
C THR A 118 16.39 17.49 8.79
N GLN A 119 16.32 18.52 7.95
CA GLN A 119 15.72 19.83 8.23
C GLN A 119 14.81 20.28 7.07
N ILE A 120 13.96 21.28 7.28
CA ILE A 120 13.21 21.94 6.21
C ILE A 120 14.19 22.48 5.16
N ASN A 121 13.83 22.32 3.89
CA ASN A 121 14.56 22.91 2.79
C ASN A 121 14.23 24.40 2.70
N LEU A 122 15.05 25.24 3.31
CA LEU A 122 14.86 26.69 3.33
C LEU A 122 14.99 27.34 1.95
N LYS A 123 15.55 26.63 0.97
CA LYS A 123 15.77 27.14 -0.40
C LYS A 123 14.64 26.83 -1.36
N THR A 124 13.64 26.03 -0.96
CA THR A 124 12.48 25.77 -1.82
C THR A 124 11.47 26.91 -1.67
N ASN A 125 11.33 27.70 -2.72
CA ASN A 125 10.35 28.79 -2.72
C ASN A 125 8.91 28.28 -2.86
N TYR A 126 8.69 27.05 -3.33
CA TYR A 126 7.36 26.48 -3.51
C TYR A 126 7.10 25.30 -2.58
N ASN A 127 5.98 25.37 -1.87
CA ASN A 127 5.46 24.31 -1.00
C ASN A 127 4.00 24.01 -1.36
N ILE A 128 3.45 22.91 -0.86
CA ILE A 128 2.11 22.46 -1.25
C ILE A 128 1.15 22.52 -0.06
N VAL A 129 0.03 23.22 -0.23
CA VAL A 129 -1.13 23.09 0.66
C VAL A 129 -2.15 22.17 0.02
N GLN A 130 -2.68 21.21 0.77
CA GLN A 130 -3.66 20.26 0.26
C GLN A 130 -4.66 19.87 1.38
N PRO A 131 -5.86 19.36 1.05
CA PRO A 131 -6.78 18.83 2.03
C PRO A 131 -6.09 17.80 2.93
N ASN A 132 -6.39 17.86 4.21
CA ASN A 132 -6.08 16.79 5.14
C ASN A 132 -6.93 15.58 4.74
N HIS A 133 -6.30 14.58 4.15
CA HIS A 133 -7.00 13.40 3.68
C HIS A 133 -7.45 12.49 4.83
N SER A 134 -6.92 12.62 6.06
CA SER A 134 -7.30 11.76 7.20
C SER A 134 -8.53 12.22 7.99
N ILE A 135 -9.08 13.41 7.72
CA ILE A 135 -10.25 13.96 8.41
C ILE A 135 -11.21 14.64 7.44
N PHE A 136 -12.47 14.78 7.81
CA PHE A 136 -13.39 15.74 7.20
C PHE A 136 -13.22 17.11 7.89
N PRO A 137 -13.38 18.23 7.16
CA PRO A 137 -13.33 19.55 7.78
C PRO A 137 -14.35 19.67 8.92
N LYS A 138 -13.93 20.26 10.03
CA LYS A 138 -14.81 20.55 11.17
C LYS A 138 -15.70 21.74 10.81
N ILE A 139 -16.95 21.50 10.46
CA ILE A 139 -17.93 22.58 10.18
C ILE A 139 -18.48 23.17 11.49
N SER A 140 -18.63 22.34 12.54
CA SER A 140 -18.94 22.77 13.91
C SER A 140 -18.41 21.78 14.94
N GLU A 141 -18.03 22.27 16.13
CA GLU A 141 -17.52 21.41 17.21
C GLU A 141 -18.62 20.57 17.87
N GLU A 142 -19.82 21.12 18.01
CA GLU A 142 -20.93 20.51 18.76
C GLU A 142 -21.46 19.21 18.14
N ASN A 143 -21.21 18.97 16.84
CA ASN A 143 -21.70 17.80 16.12
C ASN A 143 -20.61 17.02 15.36
N TYR A 144 -19.33 17.33 15.58
CA TYR A 144 -18.25 16.64 14.87
C TYR A 144 -18.14 15.18 15.30
N LYS A 145 -18.27 14.25 14.34
CA LYS A 145 -18.02 12.83 14.54
C LYS A 145 -16.57 12.50 14.20
N SER A 146 -15.96 11.55 14.91
CA SER A 146 -14.60 11.11 14.62
C SER A 146 -14.46 10.57 13.20
N CYS A 147 -13.32 10.86 12.59
CA CYS A 147 -12.95 10.36 11.27
C CYS A 147 -12.03 9.13 11.40
N LEU A 148 -12.37 8.07 10.68
CA LEU A 148 -11.51 6.91 10.51
C LEU A 148 -10.90 6.93 9.12
N SER A 149 -9.57 6.98 9.04
CA SER A 149 -8.81 7.03 7.78
C SER A 149 -7.94 5.80 7.63
N ILE A 150 -8.00 5.16 6.47
CA ILE A 150 -7.25 3.95 6.14
C ILE A 150 -6.31 4.27 4.98
N GLU A 151 -5.01 4.13 5.18
CA GLU A 151 -4.01 4.24 4.12
C GLU A 151 -3.61 2.83 3.66
N LEU A 152 -3.95 2.49 2.42
CA LEU A 152 -3.58 1.24 1.75
C LEU A 152 -2.48 1.50 0.74
N LYS A 153 -1.39 0.73 0.78
CA LYS A 153 -0.40 0.69 -0.30
C LYS A 153 -0.62 -0.58 -1.11
N PRO A 154 -1.43 -0.54 -2.19
CA PRO A 154 -1.97 -1.75 -2.81
C PRO A 154 -0.93 -2.54 -3.60
N LYS A 155 0.16 -1.90 -4.05
CA LYS A 155 1.21 -2.50 -4.90
C LYS A 155 0.68 -2.92 -6.28
N CYS A 156 1.45 -3.72 -7.02
CA CYS A 156 1.16 -4.12 -8.39
C CYS A 156 0.08 -5.20 -8.44
N GLY A 157 -1.10 -4.88 -8.97
CA GLY A 157 -2.31 -5.72 -9.03
C GLY A 157 -2.42 -6.65 -10.23
N PHE A 158 -1.34 -6.88 -10.97
CA PHE A 158 -1.33 -7.84 -12.08
C PHE A 158 -0.04 -8.67 -12.10
N ILE A 159 -0.14 -9.84 -12.73
CA ILE A 159 1.00 -10.70 -13.07
C ILE A 159 1.38 -10.40 -14.53
N PRO A 160 2.65 -10.11 -14.83
CA PRO A 160 3.05 -9.76 -16.19
C PRO A 160 2.92 -10.95 -17.13
N ASN A 161 2.46 -10.72 -18.36
CA ASN A 161 2.39 -11.72 -19.42
C ASN A 161 3.34 -11.42 -20.60
N SER A 162 4.29 -10.50 -20.42
CA SER A 162 5.19 -10.06 -21.49
C SER A 162 5.92 -11.23 -22.18
N PRO A 163 6.02 -11.23 -23.53
CA PRO A 163 6.82 -12.21 -24.27
C PRO A 163 8.33 -12.01 -24.09
N PHE A 164 8.75 -10.85 -23.57
CA PHE A 164 10.15 -10.50 -23.37
C PHE A 164 10.74 -10.98 -22.04
N ILE A 165 9.95 -11.66 -21.21
CA ILE A 165 10.43 -12.28 -19.98
C ILE A 165 11.34 -13.47 -20.34
N ASP A 166 12.57 -13.45 -19.86
CA ASP A 166 13.56 -14.49 -20.13
C ASP A 166 13.07 -15.90 -19.71
N LYS A 167 13.52 -16.94 -20.41
CA LYS A 167 13.16 -18.34 -20.09
C LYS A 167 13.53 -18.75 -18.66
N ASN A 168 14.58 -18.15 -18.08
CA ASN A 168 14.96 -18.38 -16.69
C ASN A 168 14.08 -17.65 -15.68
N ASN A 169 13.26 -16.69 -16.14
CA ASN A 169 12.43 -15.82 -15.31
C ASN A 169 10.93 -16.10 -15.44
N GLN A 170 10.53 -17.25 -16.01
CA GLN A 170 9.11 -17.61 -16.23
C GLN A 170 8.25 -17.66 -14.96
N PHE A 171 8.86 -17.77 -13.77
CA PHE A 171 8.14 -17.63 -12.50
C PHE A 171 7.43 -16.28 -12.35
N LYS A 172 7.89 -15.23 -13.06
CA LYS A 172 7.24 -13.91 -13.09
C LYS A 172 5.84 -13.95 -13.72
N LYS A 173 5.57 -14.94 -14.57
CA LYS A 173 4.24 -15.17 -15.16
C LYS A 173 3.32 -16.00 -14.25
N GLN A 174 3.82 -16.48 -13.12
CA GLN A 174 3.07 -17.37 -12.20
C GLN A 174 2.79 -16.73 -10.85
N PHE A 175 3.65 -15.81 -10.40
CA PHE A 175 3.55 -15.20 -9.09
C PHE A 175 3.55 -13.68 -9.18
N SER A 176 2.79 -13.02 -8.31
CA SER A 176 2.79 -11.56 -8.23
C SER A 176 4.16 -11.01 -7.85
N ARG A 177 4.46 -9.78 -8.32
CA ARG A 177 5.72 -9.09 -7.96
C ARG A 177 5.86 -8.96 -6.44
N TYR A 178 4.75 -8.73 -5.73
CA TYR A 178 4.73 -8.59 -4.28
C TYR A 178 5.17 -9.88 -3.60
N PHE A 179 4.61 -11.03 -3.98
CA PHE A 179 5.00 -12.34 -3.46
C PHE A 179 6.50 -12.60 -3.64
N LEU A 180 7.03 -12.37 -4.84
CA LEU A 180 8.46 -12.56 -5.13
C LEU A 180 9.34 -11.65 -4.28
N HIS A 181 8.92 -10.40 -4.10
CA HIS A 181 9.67 -9.40 -3.35
C HIS A 181 9.62 -9.62 -1.84
N GLN A 182 8.50 -10.08 -1.27
CA GLN A 182 8.40 -10.48 0.15
C GLN A 182 9.47 -11.51 0.52
N ARG A 183 9.63 -12.54 -0.32
CA ARG A 183 10.68 -13.55 -0.06
C ARG A 183 12.06 -12.90 -0.10
N LEU A 184 12.35 -12.03 -1.07
CA LEU A 184 13.64 -11.32 -1.15
C LEU A 184 13.90 -10.50 0.12
N LYS A 185 12.94 -9.70 0.57
CA LYS A 185 12.99 -8.94 1.81
C LYS A 185 13.31 -9.81 3.02
N LYS A 186 12.62 -10.96 3.16
CA LYS A 186 12.86 -11.91 4.25
C LYS A 186 14.29 -12.47 4.24
N LYS A 187 14.88 -12.70 3.06
CA LYS A 187 16.29 -13.14 2.94
C LYS A 187 17.27 -12.03 3.35
N LYS A 188 16.94 -10.78 3.01
CA LYS A 188 17.76 -9.61 3.38
C LYS A 188 17.58 -9.18 4.84
N GLY A 189 16.70 -9.83 5.61
CA GLY A 189 16.38 -9.42 6.98
C GLY A 189 15.57 -8.12 7.05
N GLU A 190 15.01 -7.64 5.94
CA GLU A 190 14.22 -6.40 5.91
C GLU A 190 12.83 -6.57 6.53
N ILE A 191 12.35 -7.81 6.64
CA ILE A 191 11.08 -8.18 7.28
C ILE A 191 11.26 -9.42 8.14
N GLU A 192 10.55 -9.46 9.26
CA GLU A 192 10.52 -10.60 10.19
C GLU A 192 9.68 -11.76 9.64
N GLU A 193 8.64 -11.48 8.88
CA GLU A 193 7.74 -12.51 8.35
C GLU A 193 7.22 -12.13 6.97
N ILE A 194 6.92 -13.14 6.16
CA ILE A 194 6.36 -12.97 4.82
C ILE A 194 4.86 -12.70 4.97
N SER A 195 4.38 -11.58 4.44
CA SER A 195 2.94 -11.31 4.41
C SER A 195 2.23 -12.26 3.45
N LEU A 196 1.04 -12.73 3.85
CA LEU A 196 0.14 -13.52 3.02
C LEU A 196 -0.74 -12.65 2.09
N TYR A 197 -0.68 -11.32 2.25
CA TYR A 197 -1.36 -10.39 1.36
C TYR A 197 -0.86 -10.56 -0.08
N ASP A 198 -1.80 -10.75 -1.02
CA ASP A 198 -1.52 -10.68 -2.46
C ASP A 198 -2.31 -9.52 -3.08
N PRO A 199 -1.65 -8.56 -3.75
CA PRO A 199 -2.36 -7.52 -4.49
C PRO A 199 -3.38 -8.06 -5.49
N ILE A 200 -3.16 -9.23 -6.10
CA ILE A 200 -4.10 -9.79 -7.08
C ILE A 200 -5.50 -9.96 -6.46
N ASP A 201 -5.59 -10.41 -5.21
CA ASP A 201 -6.84 -10.56 -4.48
C ASP A 201 -7.53 -9.19 -4.26
N LEU A 202 -6.77 -8.15 -3.89
CA LEU A 202 -7.30 -6.81 -3.65
C LEU A 202 -7.80 -6.14 -4.94
N PHE A 203 -7.17 -6.41 -6.09
CA PHE A 203 -7.55 -5.89 -7.40
C PHE A 203 -8.55 -6.78 -8.16
N SER A 204 -9.05 -7.86 -7.55
CA SER A 204 -9.84 -8.90 -8.21
C SER A 204 -11.26 -8.49 -8.64
N ASN A 205 -11.78 -7.37 -8.11
CA ASN A 205 -13.22 -7.04 -8.14
C ASN A 205 -14.16 -8.09 -7.52
N ASP A 206 -13.62 -9.12 -6.87
CA ASP A 206 -14.39 -10.12 -6.16
C ASP A 206 -14.46 -9.77 -4.67
N LYS A 207 -15.67 -9.71 -4.13
CA LYS A 207 -15.91 -9.32 -2.74
C LYS A 207 -15.13 -10.20 -1.76
N ASN A 208 -15.11 -11.53 -1.99
CA ASN A 208 -14.49 -12.47 -1.07
C ASN A 208 -12.96 -12.37 -1.10
N GLN A 209 -12.38 -12.22 -2.29
CA GLN A 209 -10.94 -12.02 -2.44
C GLN A 209 -10.47 -10.68 -1.85
N ILE A 210 -11.19 -9.58 -2.10
CA ILE A 210 -10.88 -8.28 -1.48
C ILE A 210 -10.93 -8.39 0.05
N PHE A 211 -11.95 -9.07 0.56
CA PHE A 211 -12.13 -9.28 1.99
C PHE A 211 -10.97 -10.11 2.59
N HIS A 212 -10.56 -11.19 1.91
CA HIS A 212 -9.39 -12.00 2.28
C HIS A 212 -8.09 -11.18 2.26
N ALA A 213 -7.91 -10.32 1.25
CA ALA A 213 -6.76 -9.43 1.18
C ALA A 213 -6.70 -8.48 2.38
N MET A 214 -7.84 -7.96 2.82
CA MET A 214 -7.94 -7.14 4.03
C MET A 214 -7.61 -7.92 5.31
N ASP A 215 -8.04 -9.18 5.43
CA ASP A 215 -7.63 -10.06 6.54
C ASP A 215 -6.12 -10.24 6.59
N CYS A 216 -5.50 -10.48 5.43
CA CYS A 216 -4.05 -10.60 5.34
C CYS A 216 -3.32 -9.30 5.71
N LEU A 217 -3.85 -8.15 5.29
CA LEU A 217 -3.31 -6.83 5.65
C LEU A 217 -3.45 -6.52 7.15
N LEU A 218 -4.57 -6.91 7.78
CA LEU A 218 -4.75 -6.73 9.23
C LEU A 218 -3.85 -7.69 10.02
N ASN A 219 -3.59 -8.90 9.53
CA ASN A 219 -2.70 -9.84 10.20
C ASN A 219 -1.21 -9.44 10.07
N ASN A 220 -0.81 -8.92 8.90
CA ASN A 220 0.57 -8.49 8.66
C ASN A 220 0.61 -7.18 7.86
N PRO A 221 0.42 -6.01 8.54
CA PRO A 221 0.26 -4.71 7.90
C PRO A 221 1.48 -4.22 7.13
N GLN A 222 2.68 -4.55 7.61
CA GLN A 222 3.96 -4.00 7.15
C GLN A 222 3.86 -2.49 6.82
N ASN A 223 4.30 -2.09 5.62
CA ASN A 223 4.09 -0.75 5.09
C ASN A 223 2.93 -0.68 4.07
N ASN A 224 2.03 -1.67 4.12
CA ASN A 224 0.89 -1.81 3.22
C ASN A 224 -0.43 -1.32 3.81
N LEU A 225 -0.55 -1.29 5.13
CA LEU A 225 -1.75 -0.80 5.83
C LEU A 225 -1.36 0.13 6.99
N LYS A 226 -2.05 1.27 7.08
CA LYS A 226 -2.11 2.11 8.28
C LYS A 226 -3.55 2.54 8.53
N ILE A 227 -3.94 2.63 9.80
CA ILE A 227 -5.26 3.11 10.20
C ILE A 227 -5.09 4.27 11.17
N PHE A 228 -5.83 5.33 10.94
CA PHE A 228 -5.80 6.57 11.71
C PHE A 228 -7.19 6.88 12.24
N LEU A 229 -7.26 7.34 13.50
CA LEU A 229 -8.45 7.91 14.12
C LEU A 229 -8.17 9.39 14.38
N ASP A 230 -8.94 10.28 13.76
CA ASP A 230 -8.75 11.74 13.85
C ASP A 230 -7.28 12.15 13.64
N SER A 231 -6.68 11.65 12.54
CA SER A 231 -5.27 11.84 12.17
C SER A 231 -4.22 11.15 13.05
N GLN A 232 -4.59 10.48 14.14
CA GLN A 232 -3.67 9.75 15.00
C GLN A 232 -3.55 8.28 14.56
N LEU A 233 -2.32 7.77 14.41
CA LEU A 233 -2.08 6.38 14.01
C LEU A 233 -2.51 5.42 15.12
N ILE A 234 -3.46 4.53 14.83
CA ILE A 234 -3.98 3.53 15.77
C ILE A 234 -3.64 2.08 15.38
N PHE A 235 -3.18 1.85 14.14
CA PHE A 235 -2.78 0.51 13.68
C PHE A 235 -1.84 0.55 12.48
N GLY A 236 -0.86 -0.36 12.43
CA GLY A 236 0.10 -0.53 11.35
C GLY A 236 1.20 0.53 11.32
N GLY A 237 1.79 0.77 10.14
CA GLY A 237 2.69 1.90 9.89
C GLY A 237 4.13 1.78 10.37
N ILE A 238 4.50 0.73 11.11
CA ILE A 238 5.85 0.58 11.67
C ILE A 238 6.73 -0.27 10.75
N ARG A 239 7.94 0.22 10.46
CA ARG A 239 8.96 -0.52 9.69
C ARG A 239 9.93 -1.23 10.63
N SER A 240 10.32 -2.47 10.31
CA SER A 240 11.31 -3.24 11.10
C SER A 240 12.69 -2.58 11.26
N GLN A 241 13.05 -1.65 10.38
CA GLN A 241 14.33 -0.93 10.45
C GLN A 241 14.26 0.37 11.26
N GLU A 242 13.06 0.79 11.64
CA GLU A 242 12.87 1.89 12.57
C GLU A 242 12.88 1.29 13.98
N GLN A 243 14.07 1.19 14.58
CA GLN A 243 14.38 1.57 15.98
C GLN A 243 15.00 0.49 16.90
N GLU A 244 15.99 0.94 17.68
CA GLU A 244 16.41 0.40 18.98
C GLU A 244 15.70 1.17 20.12
N GLY A 245 15.26 0.47 21.18
CA GLY A 245 14.67 1.01 22.43
C GLY A 245 13.40 0.28 22.91
N ASP A 246 13.24 0.12 24.22
CA ASP A 246 12.15 -0.66 24.84
C ASP A 246 10.74 -0.06 24.60
N GLU A 247 10.55 1.23 24.83
CA GLU A 247 9.26 1.94 24.65
C GLU A 247 8.70 1.79 23.22
N LYS A 248 9.60 1.74 22.25
CA LYS A 248 9.27 1.64 20.82
C LYS A 248 8.85 0.24 20.42
N THR A 249 9.34 -0.76 21.14
CA THR A 249 8.94 -2.15 20.99
C THR A 249 7.53 -2.36 21.53
N GLU A 250 7.16 -1.71 22.64
CA GLU A 250 5.81 -1.77 23.19
C GLU A 250 4.78 -1.07 22.31
N LEU A 251 5.07 0.15 21.86
CA LEU A 251 4.20 0.86 20.92
C LEU A 251 4.00 0.05 19.63
N ARG A 252 5.05 -0.65 19.17
CA ARG A 252 4.94 -1.55 18.03
C ARG A 252 4.00 -2.71 18.27
N LYS A 253 4.11 -3.39 19.40
CA LYS A 253 3.20 -4.46 19.77
C LYS A 253 1.75 -3.96 19.82
N LEU A 254 1.53 -2.77 20.40
CA LEU A 254 0.21 -2.15 20.49
C LEU A 254 -0.38 -1.82 19.11
N LEU A 255 0.40 -1.18 18.23
CA LEU A 255 -0.03 -0.81 16.88
C LEU A 255 -0.15 -2.02 15.93
N MET A 256 0.22 -3.21 16.36
CA MET A 256 0.01 -4.48 15.64
C MET A 256 -1.06 -5.37 16.30
N ASP A 257 -1.62 -4.96 17.45
CA ASP A 257 -2.61 -5.73 18.18
C ASP A 257 -4.03 -5.44 17.67
N GLN A 258 -4.68 -6.47 17.12
CA GLN A 258 -6.05 -6.38 16.65
C GLN A 258 -7.07 -6.19 17.78
N ASN A 259 -6.79 -6.62 19.02
CA ASN A 259 -7.69 -6.35 20.14
C ASN A 259 -7.67 -4.87 20.52
N HIS A 260 -6.50 -4.24 20.46
CA HIS A 260 -6.37 -2.79 20.61
C HIS A 260 -7.15 -2.06 19.52
N LEU A 261 -6.97 -2.45 18.24
CA LEU A 261 -7.74 -1.88 17.13
C LEU A 261 -9.25 -2.06 17.32
N GLN A 262 -9.71 -3.26 17.70
CA GLN A 262 -11.12 -3.55 17.98
C GLN A 262 -11.70 -2.59 19.03
N THR A 263 -10.91 -2.26 20.05
CA THR A 263 -11.28 -1.32 21.12
C THR A 263 -11.37 0.12 20.59
N GLN A 264 -10.37 0.57 19.82
CA GLN A 264 -10.38 1.92 19.21
C GLN A 264 -11.58 2.13 18.28
N LEU A 265 -11.97 1.09 17.54
CA LEU A 265 -13.10 1.16 16.60
C LEU A 265 -14.48 1.11 17.28
N LYS A 266 -14.55 0.87 18.60
CA LYS A 266 -15.83 0.75 19.33
C LYS A 266 -16.68 2.02 19.20
N ASN A 267 -16.07 3.21 19.26
CA ASN A 267 -16.82 4.46 19.17
C ASN A 267 -17.29 4.78 17.73
N ILE A 268 -16.73 4.11 16.72
CA ILE A 268 -17.12 4.31 15.31
C ILE A 268 -18.29 3.39 14.95
N PHE A 269 -18.13 2.08 15.12
CA PHE A 269 -19.14 1.09 14.69
C PHE A 269 -20.10 0.66 15.81
N ASN A 270 -19.71 0.82 17.07
CA ASN A 270 -20.49 0.45 18.26
C ASN A 270 -20.95 -1.02 18.30
N LYS A 271 -20.09 -1.95 17.82
CA LYS A 271 -20.33 -3.40 17.87
C LYS A 271 -19.11 -4.16 18.41
N GLU A 272 -19.08 -4.41 19.71
CA GLU A 272 -17.92 -4.93 20.45
C GLU A 272 -17.22 -6.15 19.84
N LYS A 273 -17.95 -7.04 19.14
CA LYS A 273 -17.38 -8.25 18.50
C LYS A 273 -17.25 -8.16 16.96
N GLN A 274 -17.71 -7.07 16.35
CA GLN A 274 -17.81 -6.96 14.88
C GLN A 274 -17.17 -5.69 14.30
N ASN A 275 -16.54 -4.82 15.10
CA ASN A 275 -15.91 -3.60 14.58
C ASN A 275 -14.91 -3.83 13.43
N ILE A 276 -13.99 -4.81 13.56
CA ILE A 276 -13.07 -5.17 12.46
C ILE A 276 -13.82 -5.73 11.24
N GLN A 277 -14.91 -6.48 11.45
CA GLN A 277 -15.75 -7.00 10.38
C GLN A 277 -16.43 -5.86 9.61
N SER A 278 -17.07 -4.92 10.32
CA SER A 278 -17.64 -3.69 9.76
C SER A 278 -16.59 -2.89 8.97
N LEU A 279 -15.38 -2.72 9.52
CA LEU A 279 -14.29 -2.03 8.84
C LEU A 279 -13.97 -2.67 7.47
N LYS A 280 -13.76 -3.99 7.45
CA LYS A 280 -13.45 -4.72 6.21
C LYS A 280 -14.59 -4.63 5.20
N GLU A 281 -15.83 -4.76 5.64
CA GLU A 281 -17.01 -4.67 4.78
C GLU A 281 -17.14 -3.28 4.16
N ILE A 282 -17.02 -2.22 4.96
CA ILE A 282 -17.05 -0.84 4.49
C ILE A 282 -15.96 -0.58 3.45
N ILE A 283 -14.71 -0.95 3.73
CA ILE A 283 -13.60 -0.75 2.79
C ILE A 283 -13.88 -1.50 1.48
N THR A 284 -14.34 -2.75 1.58
CA THR A 284 -14.68 -3.58 0.41
C THR A 284 -15.80 -2.94 -0.42
N GLN A 285 -16.86 -2.44 0.23
CA GLN A 285 -17.96 -1.73 -0.42
C GLN A 285 -17.46 -0.47 -1.14
N ILE A 286 -16.63 0.35 -0.49
CA ILE A 286 -16.08 1.58 -1.07
C ILE A 286 -15.21 1.27 -2.29
N ILE A 287 -14.32 0.28 -2.19
CA ILE A 287 -13.46 -0.15 -3.30
C ILE A 287 -14.31 -0.57 -4.51
N LEU A 288 -15.31 -1.43 -4.28
CA LEU A 288 -16.19 -1.93 -5.34
C LEU A 288 -17.07 -0.83 -5.94
N LYS A 289 -17.64 0.06 -5.11
CA LYS A 289 -18.51 1.17 -5.55
C LYS A 289 -17.74 2.20 -6.37
N THR A 290 -16.53 2.56 -5.95
CA THR A 290 -15.78 3.66 -6.58
C THR A 290 -14.90 3.25 -7.74
N LYS A 291 -14.57 1.95 -7.86
CA LYS A 291 -13.66 1.44 -8.90
C LYS A 291 -12.29 2.15 -8.88
N VAL A 292 -11.88 2.67 -7.71
CA VAL A 292 -10.59 3.37 -7.57
C VAL A 292 -9.41 2.46 -7.92
N LEU A 293 -9.50 1.18 -7.54
CA LEU A 293 -8.46 0.20 -7.84
C LEU A 293 -8.42 -0.18 -9.32
N ASP A 294 -9.54 -0.15 -10.05
CA ASP A 294 -9.54 -0.37 -11.51
C ASP A 294 -8.78 0.74 -12.24
N ASN A 295 -9.00 1.99 -11.86
CA ASN A 295 -8.27 3.13 -12.42
C ASN A 295 -6.76 3.00 -12.17
N ILE A 296 -6.37 2.60 -10.95
CA ILE A 296 -4.97 2.32 -10.60
C ILE A 296 -4.44 1.17 -11.46
N LEU A 297 -5.15 0.04 -11.54
CA LEU A 297 -4.73 -1.16 -12.27
C LEU A 297 -4.51 -0.88 -13.76
N ASN A 298 -5.41 -0.11 -14.38
CA ASN A 298 -5.30 0.27 -15.79
C ASN A 298 -4.00 1.03 -16.07
N LEU A 299 -3.60 1.94 -15.18
CA LEU A 299 -2.34 2.66 -15.30
C LEU A 299 -1.12 1.80 -14.91
N GLN A 300 -1.27 0.85 -13.99
CA GLN A 300 -0.21 -0.12 -13.70
C GLN A 300 0.08 -1.00 -14.93
N LYS A 301 -0.94 -1.40 -15.69
CA LYS A 301 -0.83 -2.22 -16.91
C LYS A 301 -0.19 -1.51 -18.10
N LEU A 302 0.08 -0.20 -18.01
CA LEU A 302 0.93 0.49 -18.98
C LEU A 302 2.34 -0.15 -19.08
N ASP A 303 2.80 -0.82 -18.03
CA ASP A 303 3.95 -1.73 -18.09
C ASP A 303 3.53 -3.08 -18.70
N ASN A 304 3.29 -3.07 -20.01
CA ASN A 304 2.84 -4.26 -20.75
C ASN A 304 4.01 -5.11 -21.28
N LEU A 305 5.23 -4.54 -21.34
CA LEU A 305 6.43 -5.23 -21.81
C LEU A 305 7.27 -5.84 -20.68
N ASP A 306 6.89 -5.61 -19.42
CA ASP A 306 7.70 -5.89 -18.25
C ASP A 306 9.08 -5.19 -18.31
N ILE A 307 9.74 -5.06 -17.15
CA ILE A 307 11.06 -4.43 -17.07
C ILE A 307 12.09 -5.08 -18.01
N GLU A 308 11.99 -6.38 -18.30
CA GLU A 308 12.92 -7.08 -19.21
C GLU A 308 12.78 -6.62 -20.66
N GLY A 309 11.57 -6.30 -21.13
CA GLY A 309 11.36 -5.69 -22.45
C GLY A 309 11.70 -4.19 -22.46
N ILE A 310 11.27 -3.46 -21.43
CA ILE A 310 11.55 -2.02 -21.28
C ILE A 310 13.07 -1.74 -21.23
N TYR A 311 13.84 -2.61 -20.57
CA TYR A 311 15.28 -2.45 -20.50
C TYR A 311 15.97 -2.58 -21.86
N GLN A 312 15.49 -3.45 -22.74
CA GLN A 312 16.02 -3.58 -24.11
C GLN A 312 15.76 -2.30 -24.91
N ILE A 313 14.54 -1.74 -24.81
CA ILE A 313 14.22 -0.43 -25.43
C ILE A 313 15.14 0.66 -24.89
N TYR A 314 15.33 0.72 -23.57
CA TYR A 314 16.23 1.67 -22.93
C TYR A 314 17.67 1.56 -23.43
N GLN A 315 18.19 0.34 -23.57
CA GLN A 315 19.52 0.09 -24.11
C GLN A 315 19.64 0.53 -25.58
N ASN A 316 18.64 0.24 -26.41
CA ASN A 316 18.64 0.65 -27.82
C ASN A 316 18.67 2.17 -27.96
N LEU A 317 17.81 2.88 -27.21
CA LEU A 317 17.80 4.34 -27.20
C LEU A 317 19.16 4.92 -26.76
N ASN A 318 19.75 4.37 -25.69
CA ASN A 318 21.08 4.80 -25.23
C ASN A 318 22.19 4.53 -26.25
N ASN A 319 22.21 3.36 -26.87
CA ASN A 319 23.19 2.98 -27.90
C ASN A 319 23.09 3.91 -29.12
N SER A 320 21.87 4.27 -29.51
CA SER A 320 21.58 5.26 -30.55
C SER A 320 21.74 6.72 -30.10
N LYS A 321 22.21 6.96 -28.86
CA LYS A 321 22.38 8.29 -28.24
C LYS A 321 21.11 9.15 -28.28
N ILE A 322 19.95 8.52 -28.20
CA ILE A 322 18.65 9.17 -28.13
C ILE A 322 18.36 9.54 -26.68
N GLU A 323 18.17 10.85 -26.43
CA GLU A 323 17.80 11.33 -25.11
C GLU A 323 16.35 10.95 -24.76
N ILE A 324 16.16 10.35 -23.58
CA ILE A 324 14.83 10.15 -23.00
C ILE A 324 14.42 11.46 -22.31
N PRO A 325 13.29 12.09 -22.71
CA PRO A 325 12.90 13.38 -22.19
C PRO A 325 12.59 13.32 -20.68
N SER A 326 13.06 14.30 -19.93
CA SER A 326 12.71 14.46 -18.51
C SER A 326 11.26 14.93 -18.35
N TRP A 327 10.68 14.73 -17.17
CA TRP A 327 9.33 15.22 -16.88
C TRP A 327 9.19 16.73 -17.01
N LYS A 328 10.26 17.49 -16.76
CA LYS A 328 10.30 18.94 -17.03
C LYS A 328 10.08 19.20 -18.52
N LYS A 329 10.89 18.59 -19.39
CA LYS A 329 10.77 18.72 -20.86
C LYS A 329 9.39 18.28 -21.36
N ILE A 330 8.82 17.21 -20.80
CA ILE A 330 7.48 16.72 -21.16
C ILE A 330 6.41 17.74 -20.74
N CYS A 331 6.42 18.19 -19.48
CA CYS A 331 5.37 19.06 -18.95
C CYS A 331 5.44 20.49 -19.50
N ASP A 332 6.61 20.95 -19.93
CA ASP A 332 6.80 22.27 -20.56
C ASP A 332 6.46 22.25 -22.05
N ASN A 333 6.32 21.08 -22.68
CA ASN A 333 5.91 20.91 -24.07
C ASN A 333 4.46 20.40 -24.15
N GLN A 334 3.50 21.32 -24.20
CA GLN A 334 2.07 21.01 -24.19
C GLN A 334 1.64 20.06 -25.34
N PRO A 335 2.01 20.29 -26.62
CA PRO A 335 1.66 19.36 -27.70
C PRO A 335 2.16 17.94 -27.47
N PHE A 336 3.38 17.79 -26.94
CA PHE A 336 3.93 16.46 -26.66
C PHE A 336 3.22 15.78 -25.47
N LEU A 337 2.93 16.52 -24.41
CA LEU A 337 2.14 16.03 -23.28
C LEU A 337 0.75 15.56 -23.72
N GLU A 338 0.05 16.34 -24.54
CA GLU A 338 -1.26 15.99 -25.07
C GLU A 338 -1.20 14.70 -25.90
N SER A 339 -0.19 14.55 -26.75
CA SER A 339 0.05 13.33 -27.52
C SER A 339 0.22 12.10 -26.62
N ILE A 340 0.97 12.22 -25.51
CA ILE A 340 1.13 11.15 -24.51
C ILE A 340 -0.22 10.79 -23.87
N LEU A 341 -0.97 11.78 -23.40
CA LEU A 341 -2.27 11.57 -22.75
C LEU A 341 -3.27 10.92 -23.71
N GLN A 342 -3.30 11.38 -24.96
CA GLN A 342 -4.15 10.78 -26.01
C GLN A 342 -3.73 9.34 -26.28
N ASN A 343 -2.43 9.06 -26.42
CA ASN A 343 -1.92 7.71 -26.67
C ASN A 343 -2.30 6.74 -25.54
N ILE A 344 -2.17 7.16 -24.27
CA ILE A 344 -2.52 6.33 -23.11
C ILE A 344 -4.02 6.07 -23.04
N LYS A 345 -4.86 7.05 -23.40
CA LYS A 345 -6.32 6.92 -23.38
C LYS A 345 -6.87 6.11 -24.56
N LYS A 346 -6.09 5.86 -25.61
CA LYS A 346 -6.53 5.03 -26.74
C LYS A 346 -6.80 3.59 -26.27
N PRO A 347 -7.93 2.98 -26.66
CA PRO A 347 -8.17 1.57 -26.39
C PRO A 347 -7.08 0.75 -27.08
N LYS A 348 -6.27 0.04 -26.29
CA LYS A 348 -5.29 -0.89 -26.82
C LYS A 348 -6.03 -2.19 -27.17
N ILE A 349 -6.04 -2.57 -28.45
CA ILE A 349 -6.54 -3.89 -28.88
C ILE A 349 -5.51 -4.92 -28.41
N GLU A 350 -5.66 -5.37 -27.18
CA GLU A 350 -4.83 -6.43 -26.58
C GLU A 350 -5.34 -7.80 -27.04
N ASN A 351 -5.08 -8.16 -28.30
CA ASN A 351 -5.12 -9.57 -28.68
C ASN A 351 -3.75 -10.18 -28.35
N GLU A 352 -3.71 -11.27 -27.58
CA GLU A 352 -2.47 -11.97 -27.22
C GLU A 352 -1.63 -12.34 -28.46
N GLU A 353 -2.29 -12.63 -29.58
CA GLU A 353 -1.64 -12.86 -30.89
C GLU A 353 -0.82 -11.67 -31.39
N ASN A 354 -1.25 -10.43 -31.12
CA ASN A 354 -0.50 -9.24 -31.52
C ASN A 354 0.74 -9.03 -30.64
N LEU A 355 0.65 -9.35 -29.34
CA LEU A 355 1.80 -9.30 -28.44
C LEU A 355 2.87 -10.35 -28.82
N LEU A 356 2.45 -11.53 -29.30
CA LEU A 356 3.37 -12.57 -29.75
C LEU A 356 4.08 -12.22 -31.06
N LYS A 357 3.44 -11.42 -31.92
CA LYS A 357 4.03 -10.92 -33.18
C LYS A 357 4.86 -9.65 -33.02
N PHE A 358 4.72 -8.96 -31.89
CA PHE A 358 5.39 -7.70 -31.61
C PHE A 358 6.90 -7.90 -31.41
N LYS A 359 7.70 -7.26 -32.27
CA LYS A 359 9.16 -7.22 -32.15
C LYS A 359 9.61 -5.84 -31.71
N LEU A 360 10.56 -5.78 -30.78
CA LEU A 360 11.11 -4.51 -30.31
C LEU A 360 11.90 -3.76 -31.39
N GLU A 361 12.43 -4.50 -32.37
CA GLU A 361 13.21 -3.95 -33.49
C GLU A 361 12.34 -3.13 -34.46
N ASP A 362 11.04 -3.41 -34.52
CA ASP A 362 10.10 -2.72 -35.40
C ASP A 362 9.64 -1.37 -34.83
N LEU A 363 9.97 -1.07 -33.57
CA LEU A 363 9.55 0.16 -32.91
C LEU A 363 10.26 1.39 -33.48
N SER A 364 9.49 2.41 -33.81
CA SER A 364 10.06 3.73 -34.07
C SER A 364 10.71 4.32 -32.81
N LYS A 365 11.50 5.38 -33.00
CA LYS A 365 12.06 6.16 -31.90
C LYS A 365 10.97 6.71 -30.98
N GLU A 366 9.91 7.25 -31.56
CA GLU A 366 8.79 7.86 -30.86
C GLU A 366 8.03 6.81 -30.06
N GLU A 367 7.79 5.62 -30.65
CA GLU A 367 7.13 4.51 -29.96
C GLU A 367 7.98 3.97 -28.82
N SER A 368 9.30 3.87 -29.02
CA SER A 368 10.26 3.48 -27.99
C SER A 368 10.23 4.45 -26.79
N ILE A 369 10.26 5.76 -27.05
CA ILE A 369 10.13 6.79 -26.00
C ILE A 369 8.77 6.68 -25.30
N MET A 370 7.69 6.47 -26.05
CA MET A 370 6.36 6.30 -25.48
C MET A 370 6.29 5.10 -24.53
N LYS A 371 6.92 3.96 -24.87
CA LYS A 371 6.99 2.79 -23.99
C LYS A 371 7.75 3.05 -22.70
N ILE A 372 8.83 3.83 -22.76
CA ILE A 372 9.55 4.27 -21.56
C ILE A 372 8.64 5.14 -20.68
N ILE A 373 7.94 6.12 -21.26
CA ILE A 373 7.03 7.01 -20.53
C ILE A 373 5.89 6.24 -19.87
N GLU A 374 5.26 5.31 -20.60
CA GLU A 374 4.23 4.39 -20.09
C GLU A 374 4.72 3.60 -18.87
N PHE A 375 5.94 3.04 -18.95
CA PHE A 375 6.56 2.33 -17.83
C PHE A 375 6.82 3.24 -16.62
N LEU A 376 7.27 4.49 -16.83
CA LEU A 376 7.56 5.42 -15.74
C LEU A 376 6.28 5.84 -15.00
N ILE A 377 5.19 6.09 -15.74
CA ILE A 377 3.86 6.36 -15.15
C ILE A 377 3.38 5.13 -14.35
N SER A 378 3.43 3.94 -14.95
CA SER A 378 3.11 2.68 -14.26
C SER A 378 3.91 2.50 -12.97
N SER A 379 5.20 2.82 -13.00
CA SER A 379 6.10 2.72 -11.85
C SER A 379 5.77 3.71 -10.73
N SER A 380 5.27 4.90 -11.04
CA SER A 380 4.71 5.82 -10.03
C SER A 380 3.46 5.23 -9.39
N VAL A 381 2.52 4.75 -10.20
CA VAL A 381 1.22 4.23 -9.72
C VAL A 381 1.34 2.89 -8.97
N LYS A 382 2.33 2.04 -9.27
CA LYS A 382 2.62 0.81 -8.51
C LYS A 382 3.05 1.05 -7.06
N ASP A 383 3.49 2.25 -6.74
CA ASP A 383 3.97 2.63 -5.41
C ASP A 383 3.11 3.72 -4.73
N CYS A 384 1.96 4.06 -5.30
CA CYS A 384 1.01 4.98 -4.66
C CYS A 384 0.39 4.37 -3.38
N SER A 385 -0.21 5.24 -2.56
CA SER A 385 -1.12 4.84 -1.48
C SER A 385 -2.53 5.38 -1.75
N VAL A 386 -3.55 4.63 -1.34
CA VAL A 386 -4.96 5.02 -1.37
C VAL A 386 -5.40 5.30 0.06
N MET A 387 -5.79 6.53 0.34
CA MET A 387 -6.42 6.91 1.60
C MET A 387 -7.94 6.86 1.44
N ILE A 388 -8.61 6.09 2.28
CA ILE A 388 -10.06 6.02 2.39
C ILE A 388 -10.44 6.56 3.77
N THR A 389 -11.21 7.64 3.80
CA THR A 389 -11.62 8.28 5.06
C THR A 389 -13.12 8.26 5.18
N ILE A 390 -13.61 7.76 6.31
CA ILE A 390 -15.03 7.64 6.63
C ILE A 390 -15.38 8.46 7.88
N GLN A 391 -16.61 8.96 7.92
CA GLN A 391 -17.18 9.65 9.08
C GLN A 391 -18.66 9.28 9.19
N GLU A 392 -19.13 8.98 10.40
CA GLU A 392 -20.55 8.69 10.64
C GLU A 392 -21.40 9.92 10.32
N VAL A 393 -22.55 9.69 9.68
CA VAL A 393 -23.50 10.74 9.28
C VAL A 393 -24.92 10.32 9.59
N GLU A 394 -25.79 11.30 9.77
CA GLU A 394 -27.22 11.10 10.00
C GLU A 394 -28.01 11.27 8.70
N LYS A 395 -29.18 10.62 8.57
CA LYS A 395 -30.02 10.68 7.36
C LYS A 395 -30.45 12.10 6.94
N LYS A 396 -30.40 13.06 7.86
CA LYS A 396 -30.77 14.46 7.64
C LYS A 396 -29.64 15.28 6.99
N ASP A 397 -28.43 14.74 6.93
CA ASP A 397 -27.28 15.42 6.37
C ASP A 397 -27.41 15.43 4.83
N LYS A 398 -27.34 16.63 4.22
CA LYS A 398 -27.43 16.82 2.77
C LYS A 398 -26.13 16.40 2.09
N ILE A 399 -25.85 15.10 2.05
CA ILE A 399 -24.63 14.53 1.47
C ILE A 399 -24.96 13.84 0.15
N GLU A 400 -24.06 13.95 -0.82
CA GLU A 400 -24.21 13.26 -2.11
C GLU A 400 -24.28 11.74 -1.92
N GLU A 401 -25.33 11.11 -2.46
CA GLU A 401 -25.60 9.67 -2.31
C GLU A 401 -24.44 8.78 -2.81
N ASN A 402 -23.68 9.27 -3.80
CA ASN A 402 -22.51 8.58 -4.33
C ASN A 402 -21.34 8.51 -3.34
N SER A 403 -21.35 9.33 -2.30
CA SER A 403 -20.30 9.44 -1.28
C SER A 403 -20.75 8.88 0.08
N ILE A 404 -21.87 8.15 0.13
CA ILE A 404 -22.39 7.49 1.32
C ILE A 404 -22.34 5.96 1.15
N ILE A 405 -22.08 5.27 2.24
CA ILE A 405 -22.21 3.82 2.38
C ILE A 405 -22.96 3.48 3.67
N LYS A 406 -23.59 2.29 3.70
CA LYS A 406 -24.23 1.75 4.90
C LYS A 406 -23.44 0.56 5.40
N ASP A 407 -23.12 0.56 6.69
CA ASP A 407 -22.64 -0.65 7.34
C ASP A 407 -23.84 -1.53 7.67
N GLU A 408 -23.95 -2.69 7.02
CA GLU A 408 -25.07 -3.61 7.26
C GLU A 408 -25.02 -4.22 8.65
N ASN A 409 -23.83 -4.29 9.27
CA ASN A 409 -23.71 -4.77 10.63
C ASN A 409 -24.26 -3.74 11.63
N SER A 410 -23.76 -2.51 11.67
CA SER A 410 -24.22 -1.49 12.64
C SER A 410 -25.51 -0.78 12.25
N GLY A 411 -25.91 -0.80 10.97
CA GLY A 411 -27.01 -0.01 10.42
C GLY A 411 -26.69 1.48 10.26
N LYS A 412 -25.47 1.90 10.61
CA LYS A 412 -25.00 3.29 10.50
C LYS A 412 -24.68 3.65 9.05
N PHE A 413 -24.80 4.94 8.76
CA PHE A 413 -24.39 5.53 7.50
C PHE A 413 -23.06 6.25 7.67
N PHE A 414 -22.19 6.11 6.69
CA PHE A 414 -20.90 6.79 6.66
C PHE A 414 -20.77 7.55 5.36
N GLN A 415 -20.42 8.83 5.45
CA GLN A 415 -19.83 9.51 4.30
C GLN A 415 -18.38 9.05 4.14
N PHE A 416 -17.88 9.05 2.91
CA PHE A 416 -16.50 8.70 2.62
C PHE A 416 -15.87 9.59 1.56
N LYS A 417 -14.55 9.73 1.64
CA LYS A 417 -13.72 10.32 0.58
C LYS A 417 -12.51 9.45 0.31
N ILE A 418 -12.00 9.54 -0.92
CA ILE A 418 -10.82 8.79 -1.35
C ILE A 418 -9.77 9.75 -1.88
N ALA A 419 -8.52 9.54 -1.49
CA ALA A 419 -7.37 10.25 -2.05
C ALA A 419 -6.27 9.27 -2.47
N ILE A 420 -5.67 9.47 -3.64
CA ILE A 420 -4.47 8.75 -4.06
C ILE A 420 -3.27 9.66 -3.83
N ILE A 421 -2.32 9.20 -3.03
CA ILE A 421 -1.13 9.93 -2.60
C ILE A 421 0.14 9.14 -2.95
N ASP A 422 1.31 9.73 -2.67
CA ASP A 422 2.64 9.13 -2.93
C ASP A 422 2.89 8.80 -4.42
N LEU A 423 2.50 9.72 -5.31
CA LEU A 423 2.59 9.58 -6.77
C LEU A 423 3.79 10.32 -7.38
N ASP A 424 4.96 10.23 -6.75
CA ASP A 424 6.14 10.96 -7.21
C ASP A 424 6.59 10.50 -8.62
N PRO A 425 7.03 11.42 -9.51
CA PRO A 425 7.49 11.07 -10.84
C PRO A 425 8.74 10.18 -10.79
N ARG A 426 8.79 9.17 -11.67
CA ARG A 426 9.98 8.31 -11.84
C ARG A 426 10.82 8.79 -13.02
N SER A 427 12.14 8.81 -12.87
CA SER A 427 13.10 9.04 -13.95
C SER A 427 13.51 7.73 -14.61
N ALA A 428 14.19 7.81 -15.76
CA ALA A 428 14.74 6.65 -16.47
C ALA A 428 15.71 5.80 -15.61
N GLU A 429 16.34 6.37 -14.57
CA GLU A 429 17.14 5.63 -13.59
C GLU A 429 16.34 4.52 -12.88
N LYS A 430 15.01 4.67 -12.80
CA LYS A 430 14.14 3.63 -12.23
C LYS A 430 14.20 2.32 -13.03
N ILE A 431 14.51 2.36 -14.32
CA ILE A 431 14.66 1.17 -15.16
C ILE A 431 15.86 0.35 -14.67
N ILE A 432 17.01 1.01 -14.46
CA ILE A 432 18.24 0.35 -14.00
C ILE A 432 18.02 -0.34 -12.67
N THR A 433 17.48 0.39 -11.68
CA THR A 433 17.20 -0.17 -10.34
C THR A 433 16.15 -1.30 -10.39
N ALA A 434 15.14 -1.20 -11.25
CA ALA A 434 14.13 -2.26 -11.41
C ALA A 434 14.71 -3.54 -12.05
N VAL A 435 15.68 -3.43 -12.95
CA VAL A 435 16.41 -4.57 -13.52
C VAL A 435 17.25 -5.26 -12.45
N GLU A 436 17.97 -4.50 -11.62
CA GLU A 436 18.76 -5.04 -10.52
C GLU A 436 17.89 -5.81 -9.51
N GLU A 437 16.76 -5.23 -9.10
CA GLU A 437 15.77 -5.90 -8.26
C GLU A 437 15.29 -7.22 -8.87
N THR A 438 15.02 -7.23 -10.18
CA THR A 438 14.55 -8.43 -10.91
C THR A 438 15.63 -9.52 -10.96
N LYS A 439 16.89 -9.14 -11.18
CA LYS A 439 18.03 -10.07 -11.13
C LYS A 439 18.17 -10.71 -9.76
N GLU A 440 18.04 -9.93 -8.68
CA GLU A 440 18.09 -10.44 -7.30
C GLU A 440 16.92 -11.38 -6.97
N GLN A 441 15.71 -11.06 -7.44
CA GLN A 441 14.56 -11.96 -7.35
C GLN A 441 14.81 -13.29 -8.08
N GLY A 442 15.33 -13.24 -9.31
CA GLY A 442 15.65 -14.44 -10.10
C GLY A 442 16.72 -15.32 -9.44
N LYS A 443 17.81 -14.73 -8.95
CA LYS A 443 18.85 -15.46 -8.20
C LYS A 443 18.25 -16.18 -6.99
N LYS A 444 17.40 -15.48 -6.23
CA LYS A 444 16.74 -16.07 -5.06
C LYS A 444 15.80 -17.22 -5.43
N GLN A 445 14.99 -17.08 -6.48
CA GLN A 445 14.07 -18.15 -6.90
C GLN A 445 14.81 -19.42 -7.35
N LYS A 446 15.95 -19.27 -8.04
CA LYS A 446 16.82 -20.40 -8.40
C LYS A 446 17.32 -21.15 -7.16
N LEU A 447 17.80 -20.42 -6.14
CA LEU A 447 18.24 -21.00 -4.86
C LEU A 447 17.09 -21.71 -4.13
N ASP A 448 15.91 -21.10 -4.06
CA ASP A 448 14.74 -21.70 -3.40
C ASP A 448 14.32 -23.01 -4.11
N ARG A 449 14.38 -23.05 -5.45
CA ARG A 449 14.12 -24.27 -6.24
C ARG A 449 15.16 -25.34 -5.98
N GLN A 450 16.44 -24.98 -5.90
CA GLN A 450 17.52 -25.92 -5.60
C GLN A 450 17.37 -26.51 -4.20
N ALA A 451 17.14 -25.69 -3.18
CA ALA A 451 16.94 -26.14 -1.81
C ALA A 451 15.72 -27.07 -1.66
N ARG A 452 14.65 -26.83 -2.42
CA ARG A 452 13.48 -27.73 -2.48
C ARG A 452 13.83 -29.08 -3.08
N LYS A 453 14.60 -29.11 -4.18
CA LYS A 453 15.08 -30.35 -4.80
C LYS A 453 15.97 -31.14 -3.85
N GLU A 454 16.93 -30.48 -3.21
CA GLU A 454 17.82 -31.14 -2.23
C GLU A 454 17.05 -31.71 -1.03
N ARG A 455 16.06 -30.99 -0.50
CA ARG A 455 15.19 -31.51 0.56
C ARG A 455 14.36 -32.71 0.11
N PHE A 456 13.86 -32.68 -1.12
CA PHE A 456 13.12 -33.79 -1.70
C PHE A 456 14.02 -35.02 -1.87
N GLU A 457 15.22 -34.86 -2.42
CA GLU A 457 16.19 -35.96 -2.55
C GLU A 457 16.63 -36.51 -1.20
N LYS A 458 16.91 -35.64 -0.20
CA LYS A 458 17.21 -36.10 1.18
C LYS A 458 16.04 -36.88 1.79
N ARG A 459 14.80 -36.46 1.57
CA ARG A 459 13.61 -37.21 2.03
C ARG A 459 13.51 -38.56 1.33
N LYS A 460 13.78 -38.61 0.02
CA LYS A 460 13.79 -39.84 -0.77
C LYS A 460 14.88 -40.81 -0.29
N GLN A 461 16.10 -40.32 -0.04
CA GLN A 461 17.20 -41.12 0.51
C GLN A 461 16.87 -41.65 1.92
N MET A 462 16.35 -40.81 2.82
CA MET A 462 15.90 -41.26 4.14
C MET A 462 14.77 -42.30 4.07
N HIS A 463 13.87 -42.20 3.08
CA HIS A 463 12.84 -43.22 2.85
C HIS A 463 13.42 -44.52 2.30
N GLN A 464 14.43 -44.46 1.43
CA GLN A 464 15.14 -45.64 0.90
C GLN A 464 15.98 -46.34 1.97
N GLU A 465 16.62 -45.59 2.87
CA GLU A 465 17.41 -46.13 4.00
C GLU A 465 16.51 -46.75 5.08
N LYS A 466 15.29 -46.22 5.29
CA LYS A 466 14.34 -46.75 6.29
C LYS A 466 13.45 -47.88 5.77
N ASN A 467 13.39 -48.12 4.46
CA ASN A 467 12.64 -49.23 3.86
C ASN A 467 13.33 -49.69 2.56
N PRO A 468 14.28 -50.64 2.62
CA PRO A 468 15.00 -51.11 1.43
C PRO A 468 14.14 -51.98 0.49
N LYS A 469 12.86 -52.21 0.81
CA LYS A 469 11.91 -52.92 -0.05
C LYS A 469 10.66 -52.06 -0.24
N ILE A 470 10.66 -51.26 -1.29
CA ILE A 470 9.53 -50.96 -2.21
C ILE A 470 10.15 -50.04 -3.28
N LEU A 471 10.55 -50.65 -4.39
CA LEU A 471 10.87 -49.97 -5.64
C LEU A 471 9.65 -50.12 -6.55
N GLU A 472 9.44 -49.09 -7.39
CA GLU A 472 8.41 -48.92 -8.42
C GLU A 472 7.09 -48.29 -7.98
N GLN A 473 7.02 -46.96 -8.00
CA GLN A 473 5.96 -46.22 -8.73
C GLN A 473 6.54 -44.92 -9.33
N ASN A 474 6.17 -44.63 -10.57
CA ASN A 474 6.69 -43.58 -11.45
C ASN A 474 6.49 -42.15 -10.90
N PRO A 475 7.33 -41.17 -11.32
CA PRO A 475 7.14 -39.77 -10.95
C PRO A 475 5.86 -39.17 -11.57
N PRO A 476 5.19 -38.21 -10.92
CA PRO A 476 4.00 -37.57 -11.48
C PRO A 476 4.35 -36.63 -12.65
N ASP A 477 3.54 -36.69 -13.71
CA ASP A 477 3.63 -35.89 -14.95
C ASP A 477 3.45 -34.37 -14.66
N PRO A 478 4.29 -33.48 -15.22
CA PRO A 478 4.20 -32.03 -15.03
C PRO A 478 3.06 -31.32 -15.81
N ARG A 479 2.11 -32.01 -16.46
CA ARG A 479 1.10 -31.38 -17.35
C ARG A 479 -0.38 -31.64 -17.01
N ASN A 480 -0.81 -31.54 -15.75
CA ASN A 480 -2.25 -31.49 -15.44
C ASN A 480 -2.64 -30.28 -14.55
N PRO A 481 -3.30 -29.24 -15.13
CA PRO A 481 -3.84 -28.11 -14.39
C PRO A 481 -5.27 -28.41 -13.94
N THR A 482 -5.47 -29.41 -13.08
CA THR A 482 -6.72 -29.59 -12.35
C THR A 482 -6.41 -30.08 -10.95
N ASN A 483 -6.49 -29.18 -9.97
CA ASN A 483 -6.67 -29.58 -8.60
C ASN A 483 -8.18 -29.56 -8.35
N PRO A 484 -8.88 -30.71 -8.20
CA PRO A 484 -10.25 -30.66 -7.75
C PRO A 484 -10.26 -30.06 -6.34
N ARG A 485 -11.24 -29.20 -6.11
CA ARG A 485 -11.63 -28.64 -4.81
C ARG A 485 -11.46 -29.69 -3.71
N ARG A 486 -10.75 -29.35 -2.61
CA ARG A 486 -10.95 -30.09 -1.36
C ARG A 486 -12.43 -29.91 -0.97
N PRO A 487 -13.21 -30.98 -0.74
CA PRO A 487 -14.52 -30.81 -0.14
C PRO A 487 -14.35 -30.31 1.29
N HIS A 488 -15.19 -29.35 1.67
CA HIS A 488 -15.49 -29.08 3.07
C HIS A 488 -15.90 -30.40 3.76
N PRO A 489 -15.45 -30.69 4.98
CA PRO A 489 -16.01 -31.79 5.74
C PRO A 489 -17.46 -31.43 6.11
N ASN A 490 -18.41 -32.09 5.46
CA ASN A 490 -19.78 -32.18 5.94
C ASN A 490 -19.78 -33.14 7.16
N PRO A 491 -20.50 -32.86 8.26
CA PRO A 491 -20.49 -33.69 9.44
C PRO A 491 -21.31 -34.95 9.17
N GLN A 492 -20.65 -36.08 8.93
CA GLN A 492 -21.28 -37.39 8.96
C GLN A 492 -20.79 -38.18 10.17
N ASN A 493 -21.77 -38.68 10.93
CA ASN A 493 -21.62 -39.52 12.11
C ASN A 493 -20.58 -40.64 11.94
N PRO A 494 -19.75 -40.92 12.94
CA PRO A 494 -18.88 -42.09 12.92
C PRO A 494 -19.72 -43.37 13.00
N ASP A 495 -19.44 -44.31 12.09
CA ASP A 495 -19.90 -45.69 12.11
C ASP A 495 -19.37 -46.37 13.40
N LEU A 496 -20.30 -46.71 14.30
CA LEU A 496 -20.04 -47.28 15.63
C LEU A 496 -19.90 -48.81 15.63
N SER A 497 -19.80 -49.47 14.48
CA SER A 497 -19.91 -50.93 14.41
C SER A 497 -18.68 -51.75 14.85
N ARG A 498 -17.64 -51.16 15.46
CA ARG A 498 -16.47 -51.92 15.97
C ARG A 498 -15.86 -51.39 17.28
N ILE A 499 -16.67 -51.16 18.30
CA ILE A 499 -16.17 -50.91 19.66
C ILE A 499 -16.59 -52.08 20.56
N PRO A 500 -15.65 -52.81 21.20
CA PRO A 500 -15.98 -53.84 22.19
C PRO A 500 -16.85 -53.25 23.31
N GLU A 501 -17.92 -53.95 23.72
CA GLU A 501 -18.92 -53.46 24.70
C GLU A 501 -18.31 -52.94 26.01
N ASP A 502 -17.16 -53.48 26.40
CA ASP A 502 -16.42 -53.09 27.61
C ASP A 502 -15.90 -51.65 27.53
N LYS A 503 -15.44 -51.22 26.35
CA LYS A 503 -15.03 -49.82 26.10
C LYS A 503 -16.21 -48.87 26.01
N LEU A 504 -17.39 -49.36 25.61
CA LEU A 504 -18.59 -48.52 25.55
C LEU A 504 -19.08 -48.14 26.95
N ARG A 505 -18.96 -49.04 27.93
CA ARG A 505 -19.30 -48.78 29.34
C ARG A 505 -18.33 -47.82 30.00
N GLU A 506 -17.04 -47.90 29.69
CA GLU A 506 -16.00 -47.01 30.21
C GLU A 506 -16.20 -45.56 29.73
N ILE A 507 -16.51 -45.38 28.43
CA ILE A 507 -16.81 -44.08 27.82
C ILE A 507 -18.11 -43.48 28.37
N GLN A 508 -19.13 -44.31 28.63
CA GLN A 508 -20.40 -43.85 29.22
C GLN A 508 -20.24 -43.43 30.69
N ALA A 509 -19.38 -44.10 31.47
CA ALA A 509 -19.07 -43.71 32.85
C ALA A 509 -18.31 -42.37 32.91
N GLU A 510 -17.33 -42.16 32.01
CA GLU A 510 -16.58 -40.90 31.92
C GLU A 510 -17.47 -39.71 31.50
N LEU A 511 -18.43 -39.93 30.60
CA LEU A 511 -19.37 -38.88 30.17
C LEU A 511 -20.37 -38.51 31.28
N GLN A 512 -20.82 -39.47 32.09
CA GLN A 512 -21.71 -39.18 33.24
C GLN A 512 -21.00 -38.45 34.38
N GLU A 513 -19.71 -38.70 34.61
CA GLU A 513 -18.87 -37.93 35.54
C GLU A 513 -18.68 -36.49 35.06
N ARG A 514 -18.35 -36.28 33.77
CA ARG A 514 -18.15 -34.95 33.19
C ARG A 514 -19.42 -34.10 33.20
N MET A 515 -20.60 -34.70 32.96
CA MET A 515 -21.88 -33.97 33.02
C MET A 515 -22.33 -33.60 34.44
N LYS A 516 -21.78 -34.21 35.50
CA LYS A 516 -22.06 -33.79 36.88
C LYS A 516 -21.27 -32.54 37.31
N HIS A 517 -20.16 -32.22 36.64
CA HIS A 517 -19.27 -31.12 37.01
C HIS A 517 -19.53 -29.79 36.30
N GLU A 518 -20.39 -29.74 35.27
CA GLU A 518 -20.80 -28.49 34.61
C GLU A 518 -22.24 -28.09 34.97
N LYS A 519 -22.46 -27.69 36.23
CA LYS A 519 -23.55 -26.77 36.57
C LYS A 519 -23.00 -25.53 37.26
N PHE A 520 -23.22 -24.40 36.57
CA PHE A 520 -23.06 -23.00 36.96
C PHE A 520 -23.33 -22.72 38.45
N ASN A 521 -22.39 -22.02 39.12
CA ASN A 521 -22.71 -21.22 40.30
C ASN A 521 -21.89 -19.91 40.31
N PRO A 522 -22.47 -18.76 39.92
CA PRO A 522 -21.77 -17.49 39.82
C PRO A 522 -21.87 -16.71 41.13
N GLN A 523 -21.12 -17.10 42.16
CA GLN A 523 -20.91 -16.29 43.37
C GLN A 523 -19.77 -16.90 44.21
N ARG A 524 -18.52 -16.50 43.95
CA ARG A 524 -17.38 -16.48 44.90
C ARG A 524 -16.07 -16.25 44.14
N ARG A 525 -15.53 -15.03 44.24
CA ARG A 525 -14.10 -14.72 44.48
C ARG A 525 -13.88 -13.20 44.43
N ARG A 526 -14.40 -12.53 45.45
CA ARG A 526 -13.68 -11.45 46.12
C ARG A 526 -12.97 -12.09 47.31
N LYS A 527 -11.73 -11.68 47.54
CA LYS A 527 -10.74 -12.08 48.57
C LYS A 527 -9.68 -13.07 48.08
N GLU A 528 -8.43 -12.68 48.40
CA GLU A 528 -7.16 -13.42 48.33
C GLU A 528 -6.57 -13.50 46.91
N LYS A 529 -5.43 -12.90 46.54
CA LYS A 529 -4.10 -12.65 47.16
C LYS A 529 -3.38 -11.65 46.20
N ASN A 530 -2.69 -10.56 46.52
CA ASN A 530 -1.67 -10.24 47.52
C ASN A 530 -0.73 -11.40 47.87
N ASP A 531 0.54 -11.21 47.51
CA ASP A 531 1.74 -12.04 47.67
C ASP A 531 2.06 -13.00 46.50
N LEU A 532 2.72 -12.45 45.47
CA LEU A 532 4.05 -12.84 44.95
C LEU A 532 4.45 -11.97 43.76
#